data_AF-A0A6C0F202-F1
#
_entry.id   AF-A0A6C0F202-F1
#
_cell.length_a   1.000
_cell.length_b   1.000
_cell.length_c   1.000
_cell.angle_alpha   90.00
_cell.angle_beta   90.00
_cell.angle_gamma   90.00
#
_symmetry.space_group_name_H-M   'P 1'
#
loop_
_entity.id
_entity.type
_entity.pdbx_description
1 polymer ?
#
loop_
_entity_poly.entity_id
_entity_poly.type
_entity_poly.pdbx_seq_one_letter_code
_entity_poly.pdbx_strand_id
1 'polypeptide(L)'
;MKWKPPANPIHAMKGRKSRILIRWKQRPQIVVSSSLPPVAPTVTIPFEFGLGWNHEAEGVYEDPLTVKHSHDDDDELALGVGIDDDVDLRKRQFTDKQGKNVKFPEAYDQGGLGSCTANALAFCYQFDMLNEVISFGPGKTSIPSRLFIYYYERAIEGSISNNNKHTGAKLSDGINNVLYTKGVCSEDDWRYYDDDDTYQIEPDLNAINNAKFHKIISQTDPFIALYPSVENLKINLRKGFPIAFGFKVFQSFMYKLPYKDQIPAVFTTMPIPVYGEKIMGGHAVVLVGFKDKEKVFIVRNSWGKYWGENGYFYMPYEIIEGNYIDPNVDPNDDKKFKRYTSDFWSITEVS
;
A
#
# COMPACT_ATOMS: atom_id res chain seq x y z
N MET A 1 -66.28 16.29 29.99
CA MET A 1 -66.32 15.32 31.11
C MET A 1 -64.88 14.99 31.48
N LYS A 2 -64.30 15.65 32.49
CA LYS A 2 -64.23 15.22 33.90
C LYS A 2 -63.70 13.79 34.08
N TRP A 3 -62.54 13.72 34.77
CA TRP A 3 -62.29 12.93 35.99
C TRP A 3 -61.14 11.89 35.91
N LYS A 4 -60.11 12.11 36.74
CA LYS A 4 -59.15 11.09 37.23
C LYS A 4 -59.85 10.20 38.26
N PRO A 5 -59.38 8.96 38.45
CA PRO A 5 -59.37 8.33 39.76
C PRO A 5 -57.94 8.04 40.29
N PRO A 6 -57.74 8.01 41.63
CA PRO A 6 -56.49 7.65 42.31
C PRO A 6 -56.52 6.22 42.89
N ALA A 7 -55.35 5.63 43.21
CA ALA A 7 -55.16 4.74 44.37
C ALA A 7 -53.67 4.34 44.57
N ASN A 8 -53.16 4.62 45.78
CA ASN A 8 -52.10 3.87 46.48
C ASN A 8 -52.80 2.72 47.25
N PRO A 9 -52.17 1.59 47.68
CA PRO A 9 -51.20 1.64 48.80
C PRO A 9 -50.17 0.46 48.98
N ILE A 10 -49.06 0.77 49.67
CA ILE A 10 -48.45 0.10 50.85
C ILE A 10 -48.10 -1.42 50.83
N HIS A 11 -46.80 -1.73 50.98
CA HIS A 11 -46.18 -2.46 52.11
C HIS A 11 -44.63 -2.34 52.00
N ALA A 12 -43.92 -1.63 52.90
CA ALA A 12 -43.39 -2.08 54.20
C ALA A 12 -42.64 -3.43 54.09
N MET A 13 -41.41 -3.68 54.55
CA MET A 13 -40.61 -3.10 55.63
C MET A 13 -39.28 -3.93 55.66
N LYS A 14 -38.07 -3.37 55.69
CA LYS A 14 -37.11 -3.32 56.83
C LYS A 14 -35.72 -3.15 56.18
N GLY A 15 -34.95 -2.08 56.41
CA GLY A 15 -34.14 -1.78 57.62
C GLY A 15 -32.76 -2.45 57.48
N ARG A 16 -31.58 -1.85 57.63
CA ARG A 16 -31.02 -0.56 58.09
C ARG A 16 -29.65 -0.40 57.39
N LYS A 17 -29.27 0.77 56.86
CA LYS A 17 -28.28 1.76 57.41
C LYS A 17 -27.02 1.10 58.02
N SER A 18 -25.76 1.49 57.82
CA SER A 18 -25.06 2.65 57.23
C SER A 18 -23.55 2.38 57.46
N ARG A 19 -22.67 2.50 56.46
CA ARG A 19 -21.71 3.60 56.19
C ARG A 19 -20.58 3.84 57.24
N ILE A 20 -19.35 4.05 56.72
CA ILE A 20 -18.13 4.74 57.25
C ILE A 20 -17.10 3.80 57.93
N LEU A 21 -15.75 3.90 57.84
CA LEU A 21 -14.69 4.48 56.96
C LEU A 21 -13.32 4.20 57.67
N ILE A 22 -12.20 4.18 56.91
CA ILE A 22 -10.78 4.43 57.32
C ILE A 22 -9.84 3.26 57.77
N ARG A 23 -8.81 3.06 56.91
CA ARG A 23 -7.40 2.62 57.00
C ARG A 23 -6.77 2.17 58.34
N TRP A 24 -5.87 1.16 58.28
CA TRP A 24 -4.39 1.26 58.18
C TRP A 24 -3.73 -0.11 58.47
N LYS A 25 -2.74 -0.54 57.65
CA LYS A 25 -1.45 -1.12 58.09
C LYS A 25 -0.52 -1.42 56.90
N GLN A 26 0.74 -1.02 57.04
CA GLN A 26 1.86 -1.23 56.13
C GLN A 26 2.69 -2.48 56.51
N ARG A 27 3.13 -3.21 55.47
CA ARG A 27 4.42 -3.87 55.15
C ARG A 27 5.08 -4.89 56.11
N PRO A 28 5.83 -5.84 55.50
CA PRO A 28 7.30 -5.79 55.58
C PRO A 28 8.00 -5.70 54.21
N GLN A 29 9.21 -5.16 54.24
CA GLN A 29 10.12 -4.97 53.10
C GLN A 29 11.05 -6.18 52.89
N ILE A 30 11.49 -6.39 51.65
CA ILE A 30 12.82 -6.93 51.33
C ILE A 30 13.47 -5.99 50.32
N VAL A 31 14.71 -5.59 50.61
CA VAL A 31 15.57 -4.72 49.82
C VAL A 31 16.52 -5.58 48.99
N VAL A 32 16.61 -5.33 47.68
CA VAL A 32 17.84 -5.58 46.91
C VAL A 32 18.02 -4.43 45.93
N SER A 33 19.15 -3.73 46.05
CA SER A 33 19.57 -2.63 45.20
C SER A 33 20.27 -3.11 43.94
N SER A 34 19.95 -2.56 42.78
CA SER A 34 20.95 -2.19 41.78
C SER A 34 20.35 -1.14 40.83
N SER A 35 21.09 -0.06 40.63
CA SER A 35 20.73 1.11 39.85
C SER A 35 20.87 0.84 38.35
N LEU A 36 19.78 1.04 37.59
CA LEU A 36 19.81 1.31 36.15
C LEU A 36 19.04 2.62 35.89
N PRO A 37 19.49 3.46 34.94
CA PRO A 37 18.88 4.76 34.68
C PRO A 37 17.44 4.62 34.16
N PRO A 38 16.57 5.64 34.35
CA PRO A 38 15.16 5.53 34.02
C PRO A 38 14.96 5.37 32.51
N VAL A 39 14.37 4.24 32.13
CA VAL A 39 13.77 4.04 30.81
C VAL A 39 12.61 5.03 30.69
N ALA A 40 12.68 5.90 29.67
CA ALA A 40 11.59 6.80 29.33
C ALA A 40 10.30 5.99 29.12
N PRO A 41 9.12 6.48 29.55
CA PRO A 41 7.88 5.73 29.41
C PRO A 41 7.64 5.41 27.94
N THR A 42 7.54 4.12 27.64
CA THR A 42 7.04 3.60 26.37
C THR A 42 5.65 4.17 26.17
N VAL A 43 5.54 5.18 25.30
CA VAL A 43 4.27 5.59 24.73
C VAL A 43 3.90 4.47 23.77
N THR A 44 3.08 3.54 24.23
CA THR A 44 2.42 2.56 23.37
C THR A 44 1.37 3.31 22.57
N ILE A 45 1.75 3.79 21.39
CA ILE A 45 0.79 4.28 20.39
C ILE A 45 0.16 3.02 19.79
N PRO A 46 -1.18 2.86 19.79
CA PRO A 46 -1.81 1.74 19.10
C PRO A 46 -1.58 1.91 17.60
N PHE A 47 -0.68 1.10 17.04
CA PHE A 47 -0.41 1.01 15.60
C PHE A 47 -1.39 0.02 14.96
N GLU A 48 -2.55 0.50 14.51
CA GLU A 48 -3.42 -0.25 13.59
C GLU A 48 -3.11 0.20 12.16
N PHE A 49 -2.10 -0.41 11.54
CA PHE A 49 -1.95 -0.34 10.08
C PHE A 49 -2.86 -1.38 9.43
N GLY A 50 -3.67 -0.94 8.46
CA GLY A 50 -4.50 -1.80 7.65
C GLY A 50 -3.70 -2.62 6.63
N LEU A 51 -2.92 -3.60 7.09
CA LEU A 51 -2.29 -4.59 6.23
C LEU A 51 -3.35 -5.61 5.78
N GLY A 52 -3.99 -5.34 4.65
CA GLY A 52 -5.18 -6.07 4.22
C GLY A 52 -4.92 -7.26 3.29
N TRP A 53 -3.97 -8.15 3.56
CA TRP A 53 -3.70 -9.24 2.61
C TRP A 53 -3.37 -10.57 3.31
N ASN A 54 -4.33 -11.50 3.33
CA ASN A 54 -4.20 -12.80 4.00
C ASN A 54 -4.35 -14.04 3.09
N HIS A 55 -4.41 -13.88 1.76
CA HIS A 55 -4.41 -15.05 0.88
C HIS A 55 -2.98 -15.42 0.44
N GLU A 56 -2.61 -16.68 0.69
CA GLU A 56 -1.40 -17.32 0.18
C GLU A 56 -1.63 -17.69 -1.29
N ALA A 57 -0.79 -17.18 -2.19
CA ALA A 57 -0.67 -17.74 -3.52
C ALA A 57 0.22 -18.98 -3.41
N GLU A 58 -0.38 -20.14 -3.10
CA GLU A 58 0.29 -21.43 -3.25
C GLU A 58 0.36 -21.77 -4.74
N GLY A 59 1.45 -21.36 -5.39
CA GLY A 59 1.85 -21.85 -6.70
C GLY A 59 3.25 -22.44 -6.59
N VAL A 60 3.35 -23.76 -6.41
CA VAL A 60 4.62 -24.48 -6.53
C VAL A 60 4.92 -24.57 -8.03
N TYR A 61 5.80 -23.70 -8.52
CA TYR A 61 6.33 -23.80 -9.88
C TYR A 61 7.68 -24.52 -9.81
N GLU A 62 7.71 -25.74 -10.33
CA GLU A 62 8.94 -26.50 -10.52
C GLU A 62 9.73 -25.96 -11.73
N ASP A 63 11.05 -25.92 -11.56
CA ASP A 63 12.07 -25.38 -12.46
C ASP A 63 12.36 -26.33 -13.65
N PRO A 64 12.28 -25.87 -14.91
CA PRO A 64 12.95 -26.52 -16.01
C PRO A 64 14.04 -25.62 -16.63
N LEU A 65 15.27 -25.98 -16.29
CA LEU A 65 16.56 -25.71 -16.95
C LEU A 65 16.56 -25.07 -18.36
N THR A 66 17.33 -23.97 -18.43
CA THR A 66 18.20 -23.49 -19.53
C THR A 66 17.62 -23.34 -20.94
N VAL A 67 17.36 -22.10 -21.35
CA VAL A 67 17.28 -21.69 -22.76
C VAL A 67 18.28 -20.56 -23.02
N LYS A 68 19.12 -20.72 -24.04
CA LYS A 68 20.08 -19.72 -24.49
C LYS A 68 19.36 -18.59 -25.22
N HIS A 69 19.63 -17.34 -24.83
CA HIS A 69 19.11 -16.15 -25.49
C HIS A 69 19.91 -15.80 -26.76
N SER A 70 19.21 -15.63 -27.88
CA SER A 70 19.66 -14.80 -29.01
C SER A 70 19.04 -13.41 -28.84
N HIS A 71 19.89 -12.39 -28.80
CA HIS A 71 19.49 -10.98 -28.75
C HIS A 71 19.09 -10.52 -30.15
N ASP A 72 17.92 -9.88 -30.28
CA ASP A 72 17.58 -9.02 -31.40
C ASP A 72 17.45 -7.59 -30.83
N ASP A 73 18.38 -6.72 -31.21
CA ASP A 73 18.73 -5.44 -30.56
C ASP A 73 17.95 -4.21 -31.09
N ASP A 74 16.83 -4.37 -31.79
CA ASP A 74 16.33 -3.29 -32.66
C ASP A 74 15.29 -2.31 -32.05
N ASP A 75 14.85 -2.47 -30.79
CA ASP A 75 13.81 -1.61 -30.18
C ASP A 75 14.28 -0.74 -28.98
N GLU A 76 15.54 -0.81 -28.54
CA GLU A 76 15.97 -0.20 -27.26
C GLU A 76 16.36 1.30 -27.31
N LEU A 77 16.30 1.96 -28.46
CA LEU A 77 16.94 3.29 -28.66
C LEU A 77 16.03 4.53 -28.54
N ALA A 78 14.79 4.42 -28.07
CA ALA A 78 13.84 5.54 -28.14
C ALA A 78 13.90 6.61 -27.01
N LEU A 79 14.68 6.42 -25.92
CA LEU A 79 14.59 7.31 -24.75
C LEU A 79 15.89 7.98 -24.28
N GLY A 80 17.02 7.78 -24.96
CA GLY A 80 18.28 8.48 -24.64
C GLY A 80 18.84 8.20 -23.25
N VAL A 81 18.32 7.18 -22.55
CA VAL A 81 18.84 6.63 -21.30
C VAL A 81 19.74 5.46 -21.70
N GLY A 82 21.02 5.51 -21.38
CA GLY A 82 21.92 4.39 -21.63
C GLY A 82 21.43 3.14 -20.90
N ILE A 83 21.75 1.95 -21.41
CA ILE A 83 21.43 0.68 -20.76
C ILE A 83 21.96 0.65 -19.31
N ASP A 84 23.01 1.41 -18.99
CA ASP A 84 23.63 1.50 -17.66
C ASP A 84 23.20 2.70 -16.79
N ASP A 85 22.25 3.52 -17.24
CA ASP A 85 21.83 4.72 -16.50
C ASP A 85 20.70 4.43 -15.49
N ASP A 86 20.88 4.92 -14.25
CA ASP A 86 19.83 4.93 -13.22
C ASP A 86 18.56 5.63 -13.73
N VAL A 87 17.40 5.00 -13.54
CA VAL A 87 16.11 5.63 -13.82
C VAL A 87 15.51 6.20 -12.55
N ASP A 88 15.08 7.47 -12.59
CA ASP A 88 14.30 8.09 -11.52
C ASP A 88 13.12 8.87 -12.11
N LEU A 89 11.96 8.22 -12.22
CA LEU A 89 10.76 8.83 -12.80
C LEU A 89 10.28 10.04 -11.98
N ARG A 90 10.70 10.19 -10.73
CA ARG A 90 10.38 11.38 -9.90
C ARG A 90 10.96 12.67 -10.48
N LYS A 91 11.99 12.55 -11.32
CA LYS A 91 12.62 13.68 -12.02
C LYS A 91 11.93 14.03 -13.34
N ARG A 92 10.94 13.24 -13.77
CA ARG A 92 10.15 13.52 -14.97
C ARG A 92 9.47 14.88 -14.82
N GLN A 93 9.60 15.71 -15.85
CA GLN A 93 8.90 16.98 -15.95
C GLN A 93 7.61 16.76 -16.73
N PHE A 94 6.51 17.25 -16.19
CA PHE A 94 5.20 17.24 -16.83
C PHE A 94 4.79 18.67 -17.17
N THR A 95 3.99 18.83 -18.21
CA THR A 95 3.39 20.11 -18.57
C THR A 95 1.90 19.93 -18.81
N ASP A 96 1.09 20.93 -18.46
CA ASP A 96 -0.33 20.95 -18.82
C ASP A 96 -0.55 21.32 -20.30
N LYS A 97 -1.81 21.35 -20.74
CA LYS A 97 -2.19 21.71 -22.13
C LYS A 97 -1.77 23.13 -22.53
N GLN A 98 -1.41 23.98 -21.56
CA GLN A 98 -0.92 25.34 -21.78
C GLN A 98 0.61 25.43 -21.71
N GLY A 99 1.32 24.29 -21.59
CA GLY A 99 2.77 24.22 -21.50
C GLY A 99 3.33 24.63 -20.14
N LYS A 100 2.49 24.75 -19.10
CA LYS A 100 2.94 25.11 -17.76
C LYS A 100 3.39 23.86 -17.01
N ASN A 101 4.52 23.96 -16.32
CA ASN A 101 5.07 22.88 -15.51
C ASN A 101 4.06 22.37 -14.47
N VAL A 102 3.83 21.06 -14.47
CA VAL A 102 3.04 20.33 -13.48
C VAL A 102 4.00 19.61 -12.54
N LYS A 103 3.73 19.73 -11.24
CA LYS A 103 4.54 19.08 -10.21
C LYS A 103 4.31 17.56 -10.24
N PHE A 104 5.37 16.79 -10.06
CA PHE A 104 5.28 15.36 -9.84
C PHE A 104 4.34 15.05 -8.65
N PRO A 105 3.41 14.08 -8.74
CA PRO A 105 2.45 13.79 -7.69
C PRO A 105 3.09 13.45 -6.33
N GLU A 106 2.69 14.13 -5.26
CA GLU A 106 3.10 13.79 -3.89
C GLU A 106 2.57 12.41 -3.49
N ALA A 107 3.29 11.68 -2.64
CA ALA A 107 2.84 10.37 -2.13
C ALA A 107 1.46 10.47 -1.45
N TYR A 108 0.56 9.61 -1.88
CA TYR A 108 -0.78 9.49 -1.31
C TYR A 108 -0.71 8.99 0.13
N ASP A 109 -1.77 9.27 0.89
CA ASP A 109 -2.00 8.68 2.19
C ASP A 109 -3.30 7.85 2.15
N GLN A 110 -3.16 6.54 2.38
CA GLN A 110 -4.28 5.61 2.45
C GLN A 110 -4.97 5.60 3.82
N GLY A 111 -4.33 6.19 4.83
CA GLY A 111 -4.84 6.27 6.19
C GLY A 111 -5.28 4.92 6.76
N GLY A 112 -6.46 4.90 7.37
CA GLY A 112 -7.02 3.75 8.06
C GLY A 112 -7.57 2.62 7.18
N LEU A 113 -7.51 2.72 5.85
CA LEU A 113 -8.08 1.71 4.94
C LEU A 113 -7.03 0.75 4.40
N GLY A 114 -7.41 -0.51 4.19
CA GLY A 114 -6.63 -1.52 3.46
C GLY A 114 -6.64 -1.31 1.94
N SER A 115 -6.55 -0.06 1.47
CA SER A 115 -6.74 0.32 0.07
C SER A 115 -5.45 0.52 -0.72
N CYS A 116 -4.38 -0.19 -0.33
CA CYS A 116 -3.06 -0.04 -0.93
C CYS A 116 -3.04 -0.31 -2.45
N THR A 117 -3.81 -1.30 -2.92
CA THR A 117 -3.98 -1.61 -4.36
C THR A 117 -4.51 -0.42 -5.13
N ALA A 118 -5.62 0.15 -4.66
CA ALA A 118 -6.24 1.33 -5.27
C ALA A 118 -5.31 2.54 -5.26
N ASN A 119 -4.51 2.74 -4.21
CA ASN A 119 -3.51 3.83 -4.15
C ASN A 119 -2.39 3.62 -5.18
N ALA A 120 -1.89 2.39 -5.31
CA ALA A 120 -0.84 2.04 -6.26
C ALA A 120 -1.32 2.22 -7.72
N LEU A 121 -2.49 1.68 -8.04
CA LEU A 121 -3.09 1.77 -9.37
C LEU A 121 -3.50 3.20 -9.74
N ALA A 122 -4.07 3.97 -8.79
CA ALA A 122 -4.41 5.38 -9.02
C ALA A 122 -3.15 6.22 -9.34
N PHE A 123 -2.00 5.91 -8.75
CA PHE A 123 -0.77 6.62 -9.09
C PHE A 123 -0.27 6.24 -10.49
N CYS A 124 -0.30 4.95 -10.86
CA CYS A 124 0.08 4.52 -12.20
C CYS A 124 -0.81 5.19 -13.28
N TYR A 125 -2.11 5.25 -13.03
CA TYR A 125 -3.08 5.92 -13.91
C TYR A 125 -2.81 7.43 -13.99
N GLN A 126 -2.62 8.11 -12.84
CA GLN A 126 -2.29 9.54 -12.81
C GLN A 126 -1.00 9.85 -13.57
N PHE A 127 0.02 9.01 -13.41
CA PHE A 127 1.30 9.21 -14.05
C PHE A 127 1.18 9.20 -15.57
N ASP A 128 0.42 8.25 -16.12
CA ASP A 128 0.16 8.17 -17.55
C ASP A 128 -0.67 9.35 -18.05
N MET A 129 -1.74 9.73 -17.33
CA MET A 129 -2.51 10.95 -17.64
C MET A 129 -1.63 12.19 -17.75
N LEU A 130 -0.64 12.33 -16.85
CA LEU A 130 0.26 13.48 -16.85
C LEU A 130 1.26 13.43 -18.01
N ASN A 131 1.73 12.24 -18.41
CA ASN A 131 2.58 12.07 -19.60
C ASN A 131 1.85 12.47 -20.88
N GLU A 132 0.59 12.04 -21.02
CA GLU A 132 -0.24 12.27 -22.20
C GLU A 132 -1.02 13.59 -22.17
N VAL A 133 -0.82 14.39 -21.11
CA VAL A 133 -1.50 15.69 -20.92
C VAL A 133 -3.04 15.54 -20.95
N ILE A 134 -3.52 14.42 -20.42
CA ILE A 134 -4.93 14.06 -20.28
C ILE A 134 -5.47 14.64 -18.95
N SER A 135 -6.77 14.92 -18.90
CA SER A 135 -7.43 15.46 -17.72
C SER A 135 -8.81 14.86 -17.54
N PHE A 136 -9.28 14.71 -16.30
CA PHE A 136 -10.65 14.28 -15.99
C PHE A 136 -11.76 15.27 -16.42
N GLY A 137 -11.37 16.43 -16.93
CA GLY A 137 -12.26 17.48 -17.39
C GLY A 137 -11.89 18.86 -16.82
N PRO A 138 -12.58 19.92 -17.26
CA PRO A 138 -12.30 21.28 -16.81
C PRO A 138 -12.44 21.42 -15.29
N GLY A 139 -11.41 21.96 -14.64
CA GLY A 139 -11.40 22.23 -13.20
C GLY A 139 -11.23 21.01 -12.30
N LYS A 140 -11.01 19.81 -12.88
CA LYS A 140 -10.76 18.58 -12.12
C LYS A 140 -9.28 18.40 -11.82
N THR A 141 -8.99 17.88 -10.64
CA THR A 141 -7.68 17.37 -10.25
C THR A 141 -7.33 16.13 -11.07
N SER A 142 -6.04 15.92 -11.31
CA SER A 142 -5.52 14.72 -11.96
C SER A 142 -5.54 13.46 -11.09
N ILE A 143 -6.09 13.52 -9.87
CA ILE A 143 -6.04 12.39 -8.92
C ILE A 143 -7.22 11.46 -9.21
N PRO A 144 -7.00 10.20 -9.62
CA PRO A 144 -8.07 9.23 -9.79
C PRO A 144 -8.66 8.85 -8.44
N SER A 145 -9.98 8.62 -8.39
CA SER A 145 -10.65 8.24 -7.15
C SER A 145 -10.19 6.87 -6.66
N ARG A 146 -9.30 6.91 -5.67
CA ARG A 146 -8.82 5.71 -4.98
C ARG A 146 -9.98 4.95 -4.30
N LEU A 147 -10.96 5.66 -3.77
CA LEU A 147 -12.10 5.04 -3.11
C LEU A 147 -13.06 4.38 -4.11
N PHE A 148 -13.19 4.93 -5.32
CA PHE A 148 -13.93 4.30 -6.43
C PHE A 148 -13.27 2.97 -6.83
N ILE A 149 -11.95 2.97 -7.01
CA ILE A 149 -11.20 1.75 -7.34
C ILE A 149 -11.38 0.71 -6.23
N TYR A 150 -11.13 1.11 -4.98
CA TYR A 150 -11.21 0.21 -3.82
C TYR A 150 -12.62 -0.34 -3.55
N TYR A 151 -13.66 0.45 -3.80
CA TYR A 151 -15.03 -0.04 -3.70
C TYR A 151 -15.29 -1.17 -4.69
N TYR A 152 -14.96 -0.98 -5.98
CA TYR A 152 -15.24 -1.98 -6.99
C TYR A 152 -14.33 -3.21 -6.90
N GLU A 153 -13.07 -3.05 -6.49
CA GLU A 153 -12.19 -4.16 -6.13
C GLU A 153 -12.87 -5.08 -5.10
N ARG A 154 -13.35 -4.52 -3.98
CA ARG A 154 -14.06 -5.29 -2.95
C ARG A 154 -15.41 -5.82 -3.40
N ALA A 155 -16.10 -5.12 -4.30
CA ALA A 155 -17.34 -5.62 -4.89
C ALA A 155 -17.11 -6.91 -5.69
N ILE A 156 -16.02 -6.96 -6.46
CA ILE A 156 -15.61 -8.13 -7.25
C ILE A 156 -15.22 -9.29 -6.33
N GLU A 157 -14.48 -9.00 -5.26
CA GLU A 157 -14.03 -10.01 -4.29
C GLU A 157 -15.13 -10.42 -3.29
N GLY A 158 -16.30 -9.77 -3.32
CA GLY A 158 -17.42 -10.06 -2.42
C GLY A 158 -17.16 -9.66 -0.96
N SER A 159 -16.29 -8.67 -0.72
CA SER A 159 -15.83 -8.29 0.62
C SER A 159 -16.46 -7.02 1.19
N ILE A 160 -17.39 -6.38 0.46
CA ILE A 160 -18.13 -5.18 0.93
C ILE A 160 -18.90 -5.46 2.22
N SER A 161 -19.62 -6.59 2.29
CA SER A 161 -20.52 -6.93 3.40
C SER A 161 -19.82 -7.29 4.71
N ASN A 162 -18.49 -7.37 4.71
CA ASN A 162 -17.73 -7.93 5.83
C ASN A 162 -17.46 -6.89 6.92
N ASN A 163 -17.88 -5.62 6.73
CA ASN A 163 -17.62 -4.47 7.60
C ASN A 163 -16.15 -4.37 8.05
N ASN A 164 -15.25 -4.90 7.22
CA ASN A 164 -13.82 -4.94 7.47
C ASN A 164 -13.14 -4.01 6.47
N LYS A 165 -12.64 -2.89 6.95
CA LYS A 165 -11.93 -1.89 6.14
C LYS A 165 -10.51 -2.32 5.73
N HIS A 166 -10.07 -3.48 6.20
CA HIS A 166 -8.74 -4.05 5.97
C HIS A 166 -8.82 -5.36 5.17
N THR A 167 -9.80 -5.53 4.29
CA THR A 167 -9.90 -6.74 3.45
C THR A 167 -8.81 -6.80 2.38
N GLY A 168 -8.25 -5.63 2.01
CA GLY A 168 -7.45 -5.47 0.81
C GLY A 168 -8.22 -5.73 -0.47
N ALA A 169 -7.43 -5.94 -1.53
CA ALA A 169 -7.84 -6.44 -2.83
C ALA A 169 -6.62 -7.00 -3.61
N LYS A 170 -6.83 -7.57 -4.78
CA LYS A 170 -5.79 -7.93 -5.76
C LYS A 170 -5.58 -6.81 -6.78
N LEU A 171 -4.32 -6.55 -7.15
CA LEU A 171 -4.00 -5.55 -8.19
C LEU A 171 -4.59 -5.97 -9.54
N SER A 172 -4.56 -7.27 -9.84
CA SER A 172 -5.18 -7.85 -11.03
C SER A 172 -6.69 -7.56 -11.13
N ASP A 173 -7.43 -7.52 -10.02
CA ASP A 173 -8.85 -7.13 -10.03
C ASP A 173 -9.02 -5.62 -10.25
N GLY A 174 -8.22 -4.80 -9.57
CA GLY A 174 -8.23 -3.35 -9.78
C GLY A 174 -7.93 -2.97 -11.23
N ILE A 175 -6.91 -3.56 -11.85
CA ILE A 175 -6.51 -3.21 -13.20
C ILE A 175 -7.43 -3.81 -14.27
N ASN A 176 -7.68 -5.12 -14.25
CA ASN A 176 -8.41 -5.81 -15.32
C ASN A 176 -9.93 -5.69 -15.19
N ASN A 177 -10.44 -5.61 -13.96
CA ASN A 177 -11.89 -5.64 -13.73
C ASN A 177 -12.46 -4.28 -13.34
N VAL A 178 -11.65 -3.34 -12.82
CA VAL A 178 -12.11 -1.97 -12.53
C VAL A 178 -11.63 -0.99 -13.60
N LEU A 179 -10.33 -0.71 -13.68
CA LEU A 179 -9.80 0.33 -14.57
C LEU A 179 -10.05 0.04 -16.05
N TYR A 180 -9.91 -1.22 -16.48
CA TYR A 180 -10.13 -1.61 -17.87
C TYR A 180 -11.62 -1.63 -18.24
N THR A 181 -12.50 -2.19 -17.38
CA THR A 181 -13.91 -2.36 -17.76
C THR A 181 -14.79 -1.15 -17.41
N LYS A 182 -14.54 -0.50 -16.27
CA LYS A 182 -15.36 0.60 -15.72
C LYS A 182 -14.70 1.96 -15.94
N GLY A 183 -13.37 2.00 -15.85
CA GLY A 183 -12.59 3.23 -15.75
C GLY A 183 -12.59 3.79 -14.33
N VAL A 184 -12.23 5.05 -14.19
CA VAL A 184 -12.11 5.72 -12.88
C VAL A 184 -12.50 7.19 -12.98
N CYS A 185 -13.22 7.72 -12.00
CA CYS A 185 -13.52 9.16 -11.92
C CYS A 185 -12.41 9.92 -11.18
N SER A 186 -12.46 11.24 -11.17
CA SER A 186 -11.57 12.06 -10.33
C SER A 186 -11.94 11.95 -8.85
N GLU A 187 -10.99 12.16 -7.94
CA GLU A 187 -11.30 12.37 -6.51
C GLU A 187 -12.22 13.56 -6.24
N ASP A 188 -12.37 14.50 -7.18
CA ASP A 188 -13.36 15.56 -7.05
C ASP A 188 -14.80 15.07 -7.29
N ASP A 189 -14.98 13.96 -8.00
CA ASP A 189 -16.28 13.30 -8.18
C ASP A 189 -16.56 12.30 -7.06
N TRP A 190 -15.54 11.59 -6.59
CA TRP A 190 -15.66 10.64 -5.50
C TRP A 190 -14.46 10.74 -4.56
N ARG A 191 -14.61 11.58 -3.53
CA ARG A 191 -13.52 11.99 -2.65
C ARG A 191 -13.05 10.86 -1.75
N TYR A 192 -11.74 10.83 -1.52
CA TYR A 192 -11.14 9.89 -0.58
C TYR A 192 -11.40 10.31 0.86
N TYR A 193 -12.02 9.40 1.61
CA TYR A 193 -12.17 9.46 3.04
C TYR A 193 -11.82 8.10 3.61
N ASP A 194 -10.99 8.08 4.65
CA ASP A 194 -10.48 6.87 5.31
C ASP A 194 -11.22 6.56 6.62
N ASP A 195 -12.42 7.11 6.77
CA ASP A 195 -13.31 6.86 7.89
C ASP A 195 -13.98 5.47 7.82
N ASP A 196 -14.68 5.10 8.89
CA ASP A 196 -15.25 3.76 9.09
C ASP A 196 -16.51 3.46 8.24
N ASP A 197 -17.09 4.45 7.56
CA ASP A 197 -18.39 4.28 6.88
C ASP A 197 -18.30 4.57 5.38
N THR A 198 -17.59 5.63 4.98
CA THR A 198 -17.60 6.15 3.61
C THR A 198 -17.04 5.16 2.61
N TYR A 199 -16.06 4.35 3.01
CA TYR A 199 -15.49 3.32 2.15
C TYR A 199 -16.53 2.30 1.69
N GLN A 200 -17.61 2.07 2.46
CA GLN A 200 -18.65 1.09 2.15
C GLN A 200 -19.70 1.61 1.17
N ILE A 201 -19.74 2.93 0.93
CA ILE A 201 -20.76 3.58 0.12
C ILE A 201 -20.44 3.37 -1.37
N GLU A 202 -21.43 2.87 -2.12
CA GLU A 202 -21.32 2.76 -3.57
C GLU A 202 -21.12 4.15 -4.20
N PRO A 203 -20.18 4.31 -5.15
CA PRO A 203 -20.06 5.52 -5.94
C PRO A 203 -21.39 5.94 -6.56
N ASP A 204 -21.69 7.24 -6.50
CA ASP A 204 -22.93 7.74 -7.08
C ASP A 204 -22.94 7.66 -8.62
N LEU A 205 -24.12 7.88 -9.20
CA LEU A 205 -24.29 7.81 -10.66
C LEU A 205 -23.41 8.81 -11.43
N ASN A 206 -23.06 9.95 -10.84
CA ASN A 206 -22.18 10.92 -11.49
C ASN A 206 -20.75 10.37 -11.55
N ALA A 207 -20.23 9.86 -10.44
CA ALA A 207 -18.92 9.20 -10.39
C ALA A 207 -18.86 8.02 -11.36
N ILE A 208 -19.88 7.15 -11.37
CA ILE A 208 -19.96 6.00 -12.29
C ILE A 208 -19.99 6.44 -13.75
N ASN A 209 -20.75 7.49 -14.09
CA ASN A 209 -20.84 7.96 -15.47
C ASN A 209 -19.55 8.65 -15.93
N ASN A 210 -18.90 9.44 -15.07
CA ASN A 210 -17.64 10.10 -15.38
C ASN A 210 -16.49 9.09 -15.54
N ALA A 211 -16.51 8.01 -14.76
CA ALA A 211 -15.49 6.95 -14.84
C ALA A 211 -15.44 6.28 -16.22
N LYS A 212 -16.58 6.14 -16.91
CA LYS A 212 -16.69 5.45 -18.22
C LYS A 212 -15.83 6.10 -19.32
N PHE A 213 -15.52 7.39 -19.18
CA PHE A 213 -14.71 8.15 -20.13
C PHE A 213 -13.20 8.06 -19.87
N HIS A 214 -12.80 7.42 -18.77
CA HIS A 214 -11.43 7.43 -18.25
C HIS A 214 -11.02 6.00 -17.90
N LYS A 215 -10.86 5.18 -18.94
CA LYS A 215 -10.43 3.79 -18.84
C LYS A 215 -8.93 3.68 -19.10
N ILE A 216 -8.36 2.53 -18.77
CA ILE A 216 -7.08 2.14 -19.37
C ILE A 216 -7.38 1.50 -20.74
N ILE A 217 -6.56 1.84 -21.74
CA ILE A 217 -6.63 1.26 -23.09
C ILE A 217 -5.66 0.09 -23.19
N SER A 218 -4.50 0.19 -22.54
CA SER A 218 -3.51 -0.87 -22.50
C SER A 218 -2.80 -0.96 -21.16
N GLN A 219 -2.42 -2.19 -20.82
CA GLN A 219 -1.64 -2.54 -19.64
C GLN A 219 -0.68 -3.67 -19.99
N THR A 220 0.42 -3.74 -19.25
CA THR A 220 1.40 -4.82 -19.37
C THR A 220 1.67 -5.41 -18.00
N ASP A 221 1.67 -6.73 -17.91
CA ASP A 221 2.40 -7.42 -16.85
C ASP A 221 3.86 -7.56 -17.32
N PRO A 222 4.81 -6.84 -16.70
CA PRO A 222 6.21 -6.86 -17.13
C PRO A 222 6.87 -8.24 -16.96
N PHE A 223 6.18 -9.24 -16.38
CA PHE A 223 6.69 -10.59 -16.17
C PHE A 223 6.31 -11.59 -17.27
N ILE A 224 5.60 -11.19 -18.34
CA ILE A 224 5.05 -12.10 -19.37
C ILE A 224 6.11 -12.94 -20.12
N ALA A 225 7.42 -12.72 -19.91
CA ALA A 225 8.51 -13.43 -20.62
C ALA A 225 9.24 -14.55 -19.83
N LEU A 226 8.56 -15.34 -19.00
CA LEU A 226 9.04 -16.61 -18.37
C LEU A 226 9.80 -16.56 -17.03
N TYR A 227 10.31 -15.44 -16.53
CA TYR A 227 10.67 -15.31 -15.11
C TYR A 227 10.84 -13.81 -14.81
N PRO A 228 10.41 -13.30 -13.64
CA PRO A 228 10.93 -12.04 -13.11
C PRO A 228 12.44 -11.99 -13.20
N SER A 229 12.93 -11.00 -13.93
CA SER A 229 14.25 -10.48 -13.71
C SER A 229 14.12 -9.03 -13.27
N VAL A 230 15.06 -8.59 -12.45
CA VAL A 230 15.31 -7.18 -12.21
C VAL A 230 15.40 -6.41 -13.54
N GLU A 231 15.96 -7.04 -14.57
CA GLU A 231 16.10 -6.45 -15.91
C GLU A 231 14.76 -6.18 -16.60
N ASN A 232 13.77 -7.07 -16.54
CA ASN A 232 12.46 -6.82 -17.14
C ASN A 232 11.76 -5.61 -16.50
N LEU A 233 11.87 -5.48 -15.17
CA LEU A 233 11.36 -4.32 -14.44
C LEU A 233 12.10 -3.04 -14.86
N LYS A 234 13.43 -3.10 -14.99
CA LYS A 234 14.24 -1.96 -15.44
C LYS A 234 13.90 -1.55 -16.86
N ILE A 235 13.74 -2.48 -17.80
CA ILE A 235 13.33 -2.20 -19.19
C ILE A 235 12.01 -1.43 -19.19
N ASN A 236 11.02 -1.89 -18.41
CA ASN A 236 9.72 -1.22 -18.33
C ASN A 236 9.81 0.18 -17.68
N LEU A 237 10.64 0.34 -16.65
CA LEU A 237 10.92 1.64 -16.05
C LEU A 237 11.67 2.58 -17.01
N ARG A 238 12.63 2.06 -17.79
CA ARG A 238 13.33 2.82 -18.84
C ARG A 238 12.36 3.31 -19.91
N LYS A 239 11.34 2.52 -20.26
CA LYS A 239 10.22 2.92 -21.12
C LYS A 239 9.34 4.02 -20.53
N GLY A 240 9.55 4.37 -19.25
CA GLY A 240 8.83 5.43 -18.57
C GLY A 240 7.57 4.96 -17.84
N PHE A 241 7.34 3.66 -17.70
CA PHE A 241 6.11 3.13 -17.08
C PHE A 241 6.35 2.71 -15.62
N PRO A 242 5.68 3.35 -14.64
CA PRO A 242 5.67 2.89 -13.25
C PRO A 242 5.02 1.51 -13.12
N ILE A 243 5.42 0.76 -12.09
CA ILE A 243 5.01 -0.65 -11.93
C ILE A 243 4.37 -0.84 -10.56
N ALA A 244 3.05 -1.02 -10.50
CA ALA A 244 2.36 -1.44 -9.29
C ALA A 244 2.64 -2.92 -9.00
N PHE A 245 2.88 -3.29 -7.76
CA PHE A 245 3.10 -4.68 -7.36
C PHE A 245 2.80 -4.90 -5.87
N GLY A 246 2.52 -6.16 -5.52
CA GLY A 246 2.33 -6.61 -4.15
C GLY A 246 3.61 -7.19 -3.55
N PHE A 247 3.79 -7.04 -2.25
CA PHE A 247 4.82 -7.74 -1.48
C PHE A 247 4.35 -8.12 -0.07
N LYS A 248 4.97 -9.12 0.56
CA LYS A 248 4.75 -9.39 1.99
C LYS A 248 5.55 -8.41 2.84
N VAL A 249 4.85 -7.83 3.82
CA VAL A 249 5.44 -6.94 4.81
C VAL A 249 5.94 -7.77 5.97
N PHE A 250 7.23 -7.67 6.27
CA PHE A 250 7.84 -8.29 7.43
C PHE A 250 7.98 -7.29 8.58
N GLN A 251 8.11 -7.81 9.80
CA GLN A 251 8.15 -7.04 11.03
C GLN A 251 9.22 -5.92 11.01
N SER A 252 10.39 -6.18 10.45
CA SER A 252 11.52 -5.25 10.36
C SER A 252 11.24 -4.07 9.44
N PHE A 253 10.44 -4.25 8.39
CA PHE A 253 9.97 -3.15 7.53
C PHE A 253 9.16 -2.14 8.34
N MET A 254 8.29 -2.64 9.22
CA MET A 254 7.42 -1.79 10.06
C MET A 254 8.19 -1.02 11.14
N TYR A 255 9.27 -1.60 11.68
CA TYR A 255 9.99 -1.00 12.82
C TYR A 255 11.23 -0.22 12.45
N LYS A 256 11.87 -0.50 11.31
CA LYS A 256 13.15 0.12 10.95
C LYS A 256 13.02 1.34 10.06
N LEU A 257 11.86 1.60 9.44
CA LEU A 257 11.65 2.76 8.58
C LEU A 257 10.96 3.91 9.36
N PRO A 258 11.69 4.97 9.74
CA PRO A 258 11.14 6.05 10.56
C PRO A 258 10.30 7.03 9.72
N TYR A 259 9.43 7.80 10.40
CA TYR A 259 8.94 9.06 9.86
C TYR A 259 10.10 10.03 9.63
N LYS A 260 9.98 10.90 8.62
CA LYS A 260 11.03 11.80 8.11
C LYS A 260 11.77 12.59 9.20
N ASP A 261 11.13 12.86 10.33
CA ASP A 261 11.66 13.68 11.42
C ASP A 261 12.36 12.88 12.54
N GLN A 262 12.48 11.54 12.46
CA GLN A 262 12.91 10.73 13.61
C GLN A 262 14.35 10.18 13.59
N ILE A 263 15.06 9.91 12.48
CA ILE A 263 16.45 9.34 12.51
C ILE A 263 17.22 9.71 11.22
N PRO A 264 18.57 9.85 11.20
CA PRO A 264 19.31 10.26 10.00
C PRO A 264 19.25 9.15 8.94
N ALA A 265 18.72 9.50 7.74
CA ALA A 265 18.92 9.03 6.35
C ALA A 265 19.51 7.64 5.98
N VAL A 266 19.84 6.74 6.92
CA VAL A 266 20.44 5.42 6.66
C VAL A 266 19.36 4.33 6.56
N PHE A 267 18.13 4.60 7.02
CA PHE A 267 17.04 3.64 7.11
C PHE A 267 15.88 3.92 6.15
N THR A 268 16.16 4.31 4.91
CA THR A 268 15.12 4.37 3.86
C THR A 268 15.13 3.14 2.96
N THR A 269 16.16 2.30 3.07
CA THR A 269 16.22 1.00 2.40
C THR A 269 15.50 -0.06 3.22
N MET A 270 14.59 -0.78 2.58
CA MET A 270 13.89 -1.93 3.15
C MET A 270 14.91 -2.97 3.65
N PRO A 271 14.82 -3.39 4.92
CA PRO A 271 15.66 -4.46 5.43
C PRO A 271 15.33 -5.78 4.72
N ILE A 272 16.37 -6.58 4.44
CA ILE A 272 16.18 -7.98 4.05
C ILE A 272 15.61 -8.75 5.26
N PRO A 273 14.51 -9.52 5.09
CA PRO A 273 13.96 -10.33 6.16
C PRO A 273 14.98 -11.35 6.67
N VAL A 274 14.95 -11.62 7.98
CA VAL A 274 15.85 -12.59 8.62
C VAL A 274 15.08 -13.82 9.12
N TYR A 275 15.77 -14.96 9.25
CA TYR A 275 15.17 -16.20 9.75
C TYR A 275 14.38 -16.01 11.06
N GLY A 276 13.18 -16.56 11.12
CA GLY A 276 12.26 -16.46 12.26
C GLY A 276 11.46 -15.15 12.32
N GLU A 277 11.58 -14.28 11.32
CA GLU A 277 10.85 -13.01 11.28
C GLU A 277 9.36 -13.18 10.93
N LYS A 278 8.51 -12.42 11.64
CA LYS A 278 7.06 -12.47 11.45
C LYS A 278 6.61 -11.72 10.20
N ILE A 279 5.74 -12.36 9.42
CA ILE A 279 4.94 -11.71 8.36
C ILE A 279 3.81 -10.93 9.02
N MET A 280 3.73 -9.63 8.69
CA MET A 280 2.73 -8.69 9.21
C MET A 280 1.49 -8.60 8.31
N GLY A 281 1.64 -8.91 7.02
CA GLY A 281 0.56 -8.93 6.03
C GLY A 281 1.12 -8.77 4.61
N GLY A 282 0.26 -8.42 3.65
CA GLY A 282 0.68 -7.97 2.32
C GLY A 282 0.38 -6.49 2.10
N HIS A 283 1.12 -5.88 1.19
CA HIS A 283 1.00 -4.47 0.83
C HIS A 283 1.29 -4.28 -0.65
N ALA A 284 0.64 -3.29 -1.27
CA ALA A 284 0.84 -2.93 -2.67
C ALA A 284 1.45 -1.53 -2.79
N VAL A 285 2.47 -1.42 -3.64
CA VAL A 285 3.30 -0.20 -3.82
C VAL A 285 3.72 -0.07 -5.29
N VAL A 286 4.43 1.01 -5.64
CA VAL A 286 4.79 1.29 -7.04
C VAL A 286 6.30 1.48 -7.21
N LEU A 287 6.92 0.75 -8.14
CA LEU A 287 8.28 1.03 -8.60
C LEU A 287 8.26 2.27 -9.50
N VAL A 288 9.14 3.22 -9.22
CA VAL A 288 9.25 4.49 -9.96
C VAL A 288 10.67 4.78 -10.44
N GLY A 289 11.54 3.77 -10.42
CA GLY A 289 12.93 3.91 -10.80
C GLY A 289 13.82 2.90 -10.10
N PHE A 290 15.11 2.99 -10.35
CA PHE A 290 16.12 2.14 -9.77
C PHE A 290 17.48 2.84 -9.73
N LYS A 291 18.36 2.34 -8.86
CA LYS A 291 19.76 2.75 -8.77
C LYS A 291 20.64 1.52 -8.82
N ASP A 292 21.39 1.37 -9.91
CA ASP A 292 22.10 0.14 -10.22
C ASP A 292 23.35 -0.04 -9.37
N LYS A 293 24.04 1.05 -9.07
CA LYS A 293 25.20 1.05 -8.18
C LYS A 293 24.83 0.57 -6.77
N GLU A 294 23.70 1.02 -6.25
CA GLU A 294 23.19 0.65 -4.93
C GLU A 294 22.35 -0.65 -4.96
N LYS A 295 22.04 -1.19 -6.15
CA LYS A 295 21.20 -2.39 -6.37
C LYS A 295 19.83 -2.31 -5.69
N VAL A 296 19.16 -1.16 -5.86
CA VAL A 296 17.84 -0.91 -5.27
C VAL A 296 16.85 -0.37 -6.29
N PHE A 297 15.58 -0.72 -6.14
CA PHE A 297 14.48 0.01 -6.74
C PHE A 297 14.06 1.19 -5.87
N ILE A 298 13.57 2.26 -6.51
CA ILE A 298 12.90 3.38 -5.86
C ILE A 298 11.42 3.06 -5.80
N VAL A 299 10.87 2.99 -4.59
CA VAL A 299 9.49 2.54 -4.37
C VAL A 299 8.66 3.65 -3.76
N ARG A 300 7.56 3.98 -4.42
CA ARG A 300 6.53 4.90 -3.92
C ARG A 300 5.57 4.14 -3.02
N ASN A 301 5.43 4.61 -1.78
CA ASN A 301 4.46 4.11 -0.82
C ASN A 301 3.18 4.97 -0.82
N SER A 302 2.18 4.54 -0.06
CA SER A 302 0.88 5.20 0.11
C SER A 302 0.58 5.57 1.58
N TRP A 303 1.62 5.90 2.36
CA TRP A 303 1.51 6.30 3.78
C TRP A 303 1.85 7.78 4.00
N GLY A 304 1.56 8.60 2.98
CA GLY A 304 1.76 10.04 3.00
C GLY A 304 3.21 10.46 2.80
N LYS A 305 3.37 11.75 2.45
CA LYS A 305 4.68 12.35 2.17
C LYS A 305 5.61 12.50 3.38
N TYR A 306 5.12 12.27 4.60
CA TYR A 306 5.94 12.41 5.81
C TYR A 306 6.55 11.07 6.25
N TRP A 307 6.13 9.97 5.64
CA TRP A 307 6.71 8.66 5.88
C TRP A 307 7.93 8.42 4.98
N GLY A 308 8.99 7.79 5.51
CA GLY A 308 10.21 7.50 4.73
C GLY A 308 10.85 8.74 4.09
N GLU A 309 11.39 8.59 2.89
CA GLU A 309 11.96 9.68 2.10
C GLU A 309 10.87 10.35 1.25
N ASN A 310 10.10 11.25 1.85
CA ASN A 310 8.99 11.96 1.17
C ASN A 310 7.87 11.04 0.64
N GLY A 311 7.60 9.92 1.33
CA GLY A 311 6.66 8.87 0.92
C GLY A 311 7.29 7.76 0.08
N TYR A 312 8.62 7.72 0.00
CA TYR A 312 9.37 6.71 -0.76
C TYR A 312 10.30 5.91 0.15
N PHE A 313 10.64 4.71 -0.31
CA PHE A 313 11.68 3.86 0.26
C PHE A 313 12.46 3.17 -0.86
N TYR A 314 13.57 2.54 -0.53
CA TYR A 314 14.39 1.80 -1.48
C TYR A 314 14.24 0.30 -1.22
N MET A 315 13.95 -0.49 -2.26
CA MET A 315 13.81 -1.94 -2.14
C MET A 315 15.01 -2.63 -2.79
N PRO A 316 15.82 -3.41 -2.07
CA PRO A 316 16.92 -4.17 -2.67
C PRO A 316 16.44 -5.10 -3.78
N TYR A 317 17.23 -5.24 -4.85
CA TYR A 317 16.96 -6.16 -5.95
C TYR A 317 16.75 -7.60 -5.47
N GLU A 318 17.51 -8.02 -4.46
CA GLU A 318 17.41 -9.34 -3.83
C GLU A 318 15.97 -9.68 -3.36
N ILE A 319 15.19 -8.68 -2.91
CA ILE A 319 13.79 -8.86 -2.51
C ILE A 319 12.90 -9.26 -3.69
N ILE A 320 13.13 -8.64 -4.85
CA ILE A 320 12.38 -8.92 -6.08
C ILE A 320 12.79 -10.27 -6.67
N GLU A 321 14.10 -10.56 -6.66
CA GLU A 321 14.62 -11.82 -7.17
C GLU A 321 14.17 -13.01 -6.33
N GLY A 322 13.84 -12.80 -5.05
CA GLY A 322 13.50 -13.88 -4.12
C GLY A 322 14.73 -14.61 -3.59
N ASN A 323 15.91 -14.00 -3.72
CA ASN A 323 17.21 -14.56 -3.37
C ASN A 323 17.55 -14.42 -1.86
N TYR A 324 16.53 -14.28 -1.00
CA TYR A 324 16.69 -14.24 0.45
C TYR A 324 16.04 -15.46 1.10
N ILE A 325 16.56 -15.83 2.28
CA ILE A 325 16.06 -16.97 3.03
C ILE A 325 14.63 -16.66 3.50
N ASP A 326 13.69 -17.52 3.09
CA ASP A 326 12.34 -17.54 3.62
C ASP A 326 12.44 -17.64 5.15
N PRO A 327 11.93 -16.65 5.88
CA PRO A 327 12.08 -16.64 7.32
C PRO A 327 11.36 -17.79 8.03
N ASN A 328 10.49 -18.53 7.34
CA ASN A 328 9.77 -19.67 7.88
C ASN A 328 10.39 -21.04 7.51
N VAL A 329 11.49 -21.06 6.77
CA VAL A 329 12.15 -22.29 6.30
C VAL A 329 13.53 -22.41 6.95
N ASP A 330 13.93 -23.63 7.31
CA ASP A 330 15.29 -23.89 7.83
C ASP A 330 16.34 -23.33 6.84
N PRO A 331 17.31 -22.51 7.29
CA PRO A 331 18.36 -21.98 6.42
C PRO A 331 19.19 -23.05 5.68
N ASN A 332 19.14 -24.30 6.14
CA ASN A 332 19.82 -25.45 5.53
C ASN A 332 18.94 -26.20 4.53
N ASP A 333 17.68 -25.81 4.33
CA ASP A 333 16.77 -26.40 3.34
C ASP A 333 17.14 -25.95 1.91
N ASP A 334 17.06 -26.87 0.95
CA ASP A 334 17.26 -26.57 -0.47
C ASP A 334 16.15 -25.69 -1.06
N LYS A 335 14.98 -25.60 -0.40
CA LYS A 335 13.84 -24.72 -0.72
C LYS A 335 13.83 -23.41 0.08
N LYS A 336 14.96 -23.02 0.67
CA LYS A 336 15.05 -21.82 1.52
C LYS A 336 14.79 -20.49 0.80
N PHE A 337 14.87 -20.42 -0.53
CA PHE A 337 14.63 -19.16 -1.24
C PHE A 337 13.17 -19.07 -1.65
N LYS A 338 12.51 -17.96 -1.29
CA LYS A 338 11.11 -17.71 -1.64
C LYS A 338 10.92 -16.26 -2.05
N ARG A 339 10.22 -16.08 -3.17
CA ARG A 339 9.78 -14.76 -3.62
C ARG A 339 8.50 -14.37 -2.90
N TYR A 340 8.52 -13.24 -2.21
CA TYR A 340 7.34 -12.65 -1.59
C TYR A 340 6.85 -11.38 -2.29
N THR A 341 7.17 -11.21 -3.57
CA THR A 341 6.64 -10.16 -4.44
C THR A 341 5.78 -10.78 -5.54
N SER A 342 4.67 -10.14 -5.91
CA SER A 342 3.67 -10.70 -6.83
C SER A 342 2.84 -9.62 -7.52
N ASP A 343 2.07 -10.03 -8.53
CA ASP A 343 0.99 -9.22 -9.13
C ASP A 343 1.50 -7.87 -9.69
N PHE A 344 2.48 -7.94 -10.59
CA PHE A 344 3.13 -6.77 -11.19
C PHE A 344 2.32 -6.25 -12.38
N TRP A 345 2.07 -4.94 -12.41
CA TRP A 345 1.28 -4.32 -13.45
C TRP A 345 1.76 -2.91 -13.78
N SER A 346 1.77 -2.59 -15.07
CA SER A 346 1.96 -1.24 -15.57
C SER A 346 0.77 -0.82 -16.41
N ILE A 347 0.33 0.42 -16.23
CA ILE A 347 -0.62 1.06 -17.15
C ILE A 347 0.24 1.74 -18.22
N THR A 348 0.02 1.37 -19.47
CA THR A 348 0.80 1.88 -20.61
C THR A 348 0.04 2.88 -21.44
N GLU A 349 -1.28 2.96 -21.28
CA GLU A 349 -2.13 3.94 -21.95
C GLU A 349 -3.48 4.11 -21.25
N VAL A 350 -3.89 5.36 -21.04
CA VAL A 350 -5.22 5.77 -20.57
C VAL A 350 -6.01 6.51 -21.67
N SER A 351 -7.34 6.41 -21.63
CA SER A 351 -8.26 6.98 -22.63
C SER A 351 -8.62 8.45 -22.42
#